data_AF-A0A562JMG8-F1
#
_entry.id   AF-A0A562JMG8-F1
#
_cell.length_a   1.000
_cell.length_b   1.000
_cell.length_c   1.000
_cell.angle_alpha   90.00
_cell.angle_beta   90.00
_cell.angle_gamma   90.00
#
_symmetry.space_group_name_H-M   'P 1'
#
loop_
_entity.id
_entity.type
_entity.pdbx_description
1 polymer ?
#
loop_
_entity_poly.entity_id
_entity_poly.type
_entity_poly.pdbx_seq_one_letter_code
_entity_poly.pdbx_strand_id
1 'polypeptide(L)' 'MLSKHVEDGRNQIEMVALDQLVPEDHLVRKIEQAIDFEFIYDLVKDKYSLDNGRPSIDPVVLIKMVFIQYLFGIRS' A
#
# COMPACT_ATOMS: atom_id res chain seq x y z
N MET A 1 10.85 -6.29 -36.66
CA MET A 1 11.60 -5.11 -37.17
C MET A 1 12.38 -4.53 -36.00
N LEU A 2 13.69 -4.34 -36.13
CA LEU A 2 14.52 -3.74 -35.08
C LEU A 2 14.41 -2.22 -35.17
N SER A 3 13.73 -1.57 -34.21
CA SER A 3 13.70 -0.11 -34.11
C SER A 3 14.78 0.37 -33.15
N LYS A 4 15.74 1.17 -33.63
CA LYS A 4 16.63 1.94 -32.76
C LYS A 4 15.80 3.07 -32.15
N HIS A 5 15.62 3.05 -30.83
CA HIS A 5 15.05 4.18 -30.12
C HIS A 5 16.02 5.37 -30.28
N VAL A 6 15.56 6.40 -30.98
CA VAL A 6 16.36 7.59 -31.35
C VAL A 6 16.48 8.57 -30.18
N GLU A 7 15.60 8.47 -29.18
CA GLU A 7 15.55 9.40 -28.06
C GLU A 7 16.14 8.82 -26.78
N ASP A 8 16.96 9.64 -26.14
CA ASP A 8 17.59 9.37 -24.87
C ASP A 8 16.58 9.58 -23.73
N GLY A 9 15.86 8.52 -23.37
CA GLY A 9 14.86 8.53 -22.29
C GLY A 9 15.41 8.81 -20.88
N ARG A 10 16.72 9.03 -20.73
CA ARG A 10 17.38 9.27 -19.43
C ARG A 10 16.86 10.51 -18.68
N ASN A 11 16.27 11.48 -19.37
CA ASN A 11 15.74 12.72 -18.78
C ASN A 11 14.19 12.82 -18.79
N GLN A 12 13.48 11.70 -18.95
CA GLN A 12 12.02 11.72 -18.93
C GLN A 12 11.49 11.81 -17.49
N ILE A 13 10.66 12.82 -17.22
CA ILE A 13 9.93 12.98 -15.96
C ILE A 13 8.51 12.45 -16.16
N GLU A 14 8.09 11.48 -15.36
CA GLU A 14 6.72 10.98 -15.32
C GLU A 14 6.07 11.36 -13.99
N MET A 15 4.83 11.88 -14.06
CA MET A 15 3.98 12.10 -12.90
C MET A 15 2.86 11.08 -12.92
N VAL A 16 2.85 10.18 -11.95
CA VAL A 16 1.83 9.12 -11.84
C VAL A 16 1.25 9.09 -10.44
N ALA A 17 -0.06 8.86 -10.35
CA ALA A 17 -0.71 8.55 -9.08
C ALA A 17 -0.45 7.08 -8.74
N LEU A 18 0.01 6.80 -7.51
CA LEU A 18 0.30 5.43 -7.09
C LEU A 18 -0.92 4.51 -7.21
N ASP A 19 -2.12 5.03 -6.95
CA ASP A 19 -3.36 4.27 -7.10
C ASP A 19 -3.55 3.77 -8.54
N GLN A 20 -3.25 4.60 -9.54
CA GLN A 20 -3.38 4.23 -10.95
C GLN A 20 -2.42 3.12 -11.40
N LEU A 21 -1.39 2.81 -10.61
CA LEU A 21 -0.48 1.70 -10.87
C LEU A 21 -1.08 0.34 -10.48
N VAL A 22 -2.18 0.32 -9.71
CA VAL A 22 -2.86 -0.90 -9.30
C VAL A 22 -4.06 -1.14 -10.22
N PRO A 23 -4.11 -2.27 -10.96
CA PRO A 23 -5.23 -2.59 -11.85
C PRO A 23 -6.59 -2.51 -11.15
N GLU A 24 -7.62 -2.04 -11.86
CA GLU A 24 -8.97 -1.86 -11.31
C GLU A 24 -9.60 -3.17 -10.81
N ASP A 25 -9.27 -4.29 -11.45
CA ASP A 25 -9.77 -5.63 -11.11
C ASP A 25 -8.89 -6.37 -10.07
N HIS A 26 -7.84 -5.72 -9.58
CA HIS A 26 -6.88 -6.34 -8.67
C HIS A 26 -7.52 -6.72 -7.32
N LEU A 27 -7.09 -7.85 -6.77
CA LEU A 27 -7.65 -8.43 -5.54
C LEU A 27 -7.64 -7.45 -4.35
N VAL A 28 -6.57 -6.65 -4.20
CA VAL A 28 -6.46 -5.69 -3.08
C VAL A 28 -7.55 -4.62 -3.11
N ARG A 29 -8.02 -4.20 -4.29
CA ARG A 29 -9.13 -3.24 -4.41
C ARG A 29 -10.45 -3.87 -3.94
N LYS A 30 -10.66 -5.15 -4.27
CA LYS A 30 -11.84 -5.90 -3.81
C LYS A 30 -11.82 -6.10 -2.30
N ILE A 31 -10.65 -6.36 -1.72
CA ILE A 31 -10.46 -6.48 -0.27
C ILE A 31 -10.78 -5.15 0.42
N GLU A 32 -10.23 -4.04 -0.07
CA GLU A 32 -10.46 -2.71 0.50
C GLU A 32 -11.96 -2.36 0.53
N GLN A 33 -12.71 -2.77 -0.49
CA GLN A 33 -14.16 -2.56 -0.56
C GLN A 33 -14.96 -3.51 0.35
N ALA A 34 -14.42 -4.70 0.65
CA ALA A 34 -15.12 -5.74 1.39
C ALA A 34 -14.89 -5.67 2.90
N ILE A 35 -13.81 -5.03 3.35
CA ILE A 35 -13.40 -4.98 4.74
C ILE A 35 -13.23 -3.51 5.14
N ASP A 36 -14.09 -3.07 6.04
CA ASP A 36 -13.82 -1.86 6.81
C ASP A 36 -12.74 -2.19 7.84
N PHE A 37 -11.59 -1.53 7.76
CA PHE A 37 -10.46 -1.76 8.67
C PHE A 37 -10.50 -0.85 9.91
N GLU A 38 -11.45 0.08 10.02
CA GLU A 38 -11.50 1.03 11.14
C GLU A 38 -11.67 0.32 12.50
N PHE A 39 -12.25 -0.89 12.52
CA PHE A 39 -12.38 -1.69 13.75
C PHE A 39 -11.04 -1.96 14.45
N ILE A 40 -9.92 -1.92 13.72
CA ILE A 40 -8.58 -2.12 14.28
C ILE A 40 -8.25 -1.02 15.29
N TYR A 41 -8.66 0.22 15.04
CA TYR A 41 -8.35 1.33 15.95
C TYR A 41 -8.96 1.09 17.33
N ASP A 42 -10.21 0.62 17.40
CA ASP A 42 -10.87 0.31 18.66
C ASP A 42 -10.19 -0.84 19.41
N LEU A 43 -9.69 -1.85 18.68
CA LEU A 43 -9.00 -3.00 19.28
C LEU A 43 -7.65 -2.65 19.90
N VAL A 44 -6.95 -1.67 19.34
CA VAL A 44 -5.57 -1.36 19.77
C VAL A 44 -5.44 -0.05 20.52
N LYS A 45 -6.52 0.73 20.65
CA LYS A 45 -6.50 2.08 21.23
C LYS A 45 -5.77 2.19 22.56
N ASP A 46 -5.94 1.22 23.45
CA ASP A 46 -5.32 1.19 24.78
C ASP A 46 -3.80 0.90 24.75
N LYS A 47 -3.27 0.49 23.61
CA LYS A 47 -1.84 0.23 23.38
C LYS A 47 -1.08 1.43 22.83
N TYR A 48 -1.78 2.48 22.41
CA TYR A 48 -1.18 3.68 21.84
C TYR A 48 -1.42 4.89 22.74
N SER A 49 -0.40 5.76 22.83
CA SER A 49 -0.54 7.07 23.46
C SER A 49 -0.86 8.12 22.38
N LEU A 50 -1.79 9.02 22.68
CA LEU A 50 -2.17 10.10 21.77
C LEU A 50 -1.23 11.30 21.85
N ASP A 51 -0.52 11.46 22.96
CA ASP A 51 0.14 12.70 23.36
C ASP A 51 1.61 12.51 23.76
N ASN A 52 2.08 11.26 23.89
CA ASN A 52 3.42 10.96 24.35
C ASN A 52 4.14 9.95 23.44
N GLY A 53 5.45 10.15 23.29
CA GLY A 53 6.32 9.25 22.53
C GLY A 53 6.48 9.61 21.06
N ARG A 54 7.12 8.71 20.31
CA ARG A 54 7.32 8.87 18.87
C ARG A 54 6.05 8.44 18.14
N PRO A 55 5.55 9.21 17.15
CA PRO A 55 4.45 8.78 16.31
C PRO A 55 4.76 7.41 15.69
N SER A 56 3.88 6.45 15.93
CA SER A 56 3.96 5.12 15.35
C SER A 56 3.49 5.13 13.90
N ILE A 57 3.82 4.07 13.17
CA ILE A 57 3.11 3.75 11.93
C ILE A 57 1.64 3.48 12.27
N ASP A 58 0.74 3.87 11.38
CA ASP A 58 -0.68 3.60 11.51
C ASP A 58 -0.96 2.08 11.68
N PRO A 59 -1.74 1.68 12.70
CA PRO A 59 -1.99 0.26 12.97
C PRO A 59 -2.71 -0.47 11.84
N VAL A 60 -3.60 0.19 11.10
CA VAL A 60 -4.25 -0.40 9.91
C VAL A 60 -3.22 -0.71 8.84
N VAL A 61 -2.23 0.18 8.63
CA VAL A 61 -1.15 -0.04 7.68
C VAL A 61 -0.30 -1.26 8.07
N LEU A 62 0.04 -1.42 9.36
CA LEU A 62 0.77 -2.58 9.85
C LEU A 62 0.03 -3.90 9.56
N ILE A 63 -1.28 -3.93 9.82
CA ILE A 63 -2.10 -5.12 9.54
C ILE A 63 -2.21 -5.37 8.04
N LYS A 64 -2.44 -4.34 7.22
CA LYS A 64 -2.50 -4.48 5.76
C LYS A 64 -1.20 -5.03 5.19
N MET A 65 -0.03 -4.65 5.73
CA MET A 65 1.26 -5.20 5.31
C MET A 65 1.35 -6.71 5.55
N VAL A 66 0.99 -7.19 6.74
CA VAL A 66 0.98 -8.63 7.06
C VAL A 66 -0.07 -9.37 6.23
N PHE A 67 -1.22 -8.75 6.00
CA PHE A 67 -2.30 -9.31 5.19
C PHE A 67 -1.87 -9.52 3.74
N ILE A 68 -1.24 -8.51 3.13
CA ILE A 68 -0.66 -8.60 1.77
C ILE A 68 0.44 -9.66 1.75
N GLN A 69 1.32 -9.68 2.75
CA GLN A 69 2.38 -10.68 2.85
C GLN A 69 1.81 -12.10 2.78
N TYR A 70 0.77 -12.37 3.58
CA TYR A 70 0.09 -13.66 3.60
C TYR A 70 -0.60 -13.98 2.26
N LEU A 71 -1.40 -13.06 1.73
CA LEU A 71 -2.19 -13.27 0.51
C LEU A 71 -1.33 -13.58 -0.73
N PHE A 72 -0.17 -12.94 -0.84
CA PHE A 72 0.72 -13.08 -1.99
C PHE A 72 1.92 -14.00 -1.72
N GLY A 73 1.99 -14.64 -0.56
CA GLY A 73 3.08 -15.57 -0.20
C GLY A 73 4.46 -14.90 -0.15
N ILE A 74 4.53 -13.62 0.23
CA ILE A 74 5.79 -12.88 0.36
C ILE A 74 6.51 -13.41 1.61
N ARG A 75 7.76 -13.86 1.46
CA ARG A 75 8.54 -14.40 2.57
C ARG A 75 9.21 -13.27 3.36
N SER A 76 9.33 -13.48 4.68
CA SER A 76 10.15 -12.66 5.58
C SER A 76 11.65 -12.92 5.38
#